data_AF-A0A8H5AES9-F1
#
_entry.id   AF-A0A8H5AES9-F1
#
_cell.length_a   1.000
_cell.length_b   1.000
_cell.length_c   1.000
_cell.angle_alpha   90.00
_cell.angle_beta   90.00
_cell.angle_gamma   90.00
#
_symmetry.space_group_name_H-M   'P 1'
#
loop_
_entity.id
_entity.type
_entity.pdbx_description
1 polymer ?
#
loop_
_entity_poly.entity_id
_entity_poly.type
_entity_poly.pdbx_seq_one_letter_code
_entity_poly.pdbx_strand_id
1 'polypeptide(L)'
;RIKHCGLDGQYSRENLFDTGTDLKLITRIREINEEFAKSVYDWGETRKFHRPSDKEVTPAPSEEDEASEEAKAEPTDDRYGLYRRGISFDIPALGEQELEDGVLHDAFEWPEPNEEDIMQYIEREWLSSRAYELGTFGGEMLPKNFKEQSKKWSGMARAHIANAILIVHHFISKVLDSCCPDPVIREELWNFLIDDLQTRYKRAVNHTEFLLKVEFEGRSITYNPSFGNNLAENRSKGEDLGELVEKTTQTALQLCYETNIEVAKHVRNAVEGRPKPTNLATICQDIHDVLLTYYDIARSRFVDVVCRQVIDFFLLDDTDGPLTVLSDQVVFHMTPEQLEAIAGEDMLSRDRREKLTRDVANLKEALKILRG
;
A
#
# COMPACT_ATOMS: atom_id res chain seq x y z
N ARG A 1 11.12 17.48 -19.04
CA ARG A 1 12.47 17.01 -18.62
C ARG A 1 12.53 16.75 -17.11
N ILE A 2 12.22 17.72 -16.25
CA ILE A 2 12.25 17.57 -14.78
C ILE A 2 11.38 16.40 -14.29
N LYS A 3 10.15 16.26 -14.83
CA LYS A 3 9.27 15.09 -14.62
C LYS A 3 10.02 13.76 -14.74
N HIS A 4 10.64 13.51 -15.89
CA HIS A 4 11.36 12.25 -16.15
C HIS A 4 12.57 12.07 -15.21
N CYS A 5 13.25 13.15 -14.83
CA CYS A 5 14.34 13.04 -13.86
C CYS A 5 13.84 12.62 -12.46
N GLY A 6 12.67 13.14 -12.05
CA GLY A 6 12.01 12.76 -10.79
C GLY A 6 11.42 11.35 -10.78
N LEU A 7 10.87 10.90 -11.92
CA LEU A 7 10.28 9.57 -12.10
C LEU A 7 11.33 8.46 -12.29
N ASP A 8 12.37 8.72 -13.09
CA ASP A 8 13.38 7.71 -13.43
C ASP A 8 14.53 7.67 -12.41
N GLY A 9 14.49 8.51 -11.37
CA GLY A 9 15.55 8.62 -10.37
C GLY A 9 16.85 9.24 -10.89
N GLN A 10 16.79 9.97 -12.02
CA GLN A 10 17.96 10.58 -12.66
C GLN A 10 18.25 11.98 -12.10
N TYR A 11 18.40 12.07 -10.78
CA TYR A 11 18.45 13.34 -10.04
C TYR A 11 19.64 14.24 -10.42
N SER A 12 20.79 13.67 -10.79
CA SER A 12 22.01 14.41 -11.14
C SER A 12 21.91 15.25 -12.43
N ARG A 13 20.80 15.15 -13.17
CA ARG A 13 20.60 15.86 -14.44
C ARG A 13 20.00 17.26 -14.27
N GLU A 14 19.53 17.60 -13.08
CA GLU A 14 18.90 18.88 -12.76
C GLU A 14 19.30 19.34 -11.35
N ASN A 15 19.82 20.57 -11.22
CA ASN A 15 20.27 21.13 -9.94
C ASN A 15 19.12 21.25 -8.90
N LEU A 16 17.88 21.22 -9.38
CA LEU A 16 16.68 21.26 -8.53
C LEU A 16 16.66 20.11 -7.51
N PHE A 17 17.24 18.95 -7.82
CA PHE A 17 17.28 17.80 -6.91
C PHE A 17 18.50 17.79 -5.96
N ASP A 18 19.43 18.74 -6.10
CA ASP A 18 20.64 18.81 -5.27
C ASP A 18 20.39 19.50 -3.91
N THR A 19 19.32 20.29 -3.82
CA THR A 19 19.03 21.15 -2.66
C THR A 19 18.02 20.54 -1.67
N GLY A 20 17.27 19.50 -2.06
CA GLY A 20 16.27 18.85 -1.21
C GLY A 20 15.94 17.40 -1.62
N THR A 21 15.63 16.55 -0.64
CA THR A 21 15.16 15.17 -0.85
C THR A 21 13.65 15.09 -1.12
N ASP A 22 12.93 16.16 -0.80
CA ASP A 22 11.49 16.35 -1.00
C ASP A 22 11.03 16.16 -2.45
N LEU A 23 11.88 16.53 -3.41
CA LEU A 23 11.60 16.41 -4.84
C LEU A 23 11.94 15.05 -5.46
N LYS A 24 12.56 14.12 -4.71
CA LYS A 24 12.95 12.79 -5.20
C LYS A 24 11.75 11.85 -5.28
N LEU A 25 10.82 12.15 -6.19
CA LEU A 25 9.49 11.55 -6.30
C LEU A 25 9.52 10.02 -6.25
N ILE A 26 10.21 9.35 -7.18
CA ILE A 26 10.20 7.89 -7.23
C ILE A 26 10.84 7.24 -6.00
N THR A 27 11.84 7.91 -5.40
CA THR A 27 12.46 7.41 -4.15
C THR A 27 11.45 7.45 -3.01
N ARG A 28 10.70 8.54 -2.87
CA ARG A 28 9.67 8.71 -1.83
C ARG A 28 8.51 7.73 -2.02
N ILE A 29 8.03 7.58 -3.25
CA ILE A 29 6.96 6.62 -3.57
C ILE A 29 7.40 5.19 -3.29
N ARG A 30 8.61 4.82 -3.71
CA ARG A 30 9.13 3.47 -3.46
C ARG A 30 9.24 3.17 -1.96
N GLU A 31 9.73 4.12 -1.18
CA GLU A 31 9.85 3.96 0.27
C GLU A 31 8.49 3.73 0.93
N ILE A 32 7.46 4.54 0.62
CA ILE A 32 6.12 4.33 1.20
C ILE A 32 5.46 3.03 0.70
N ASN A 33 5.75 2.58 -0.52
CA ASN A 33 5.24 1.31 -1.05
C ASN A 33 5.87 0.12 -0.33
N GLU A 34 7.19 0.18 -0.08
CA GLU A 34 7.91 -0.83 0.69
C GLU A 34 7.42 -0.87 2.15
N GLU A 35 7.17 0.27 2.78
CA GLU A 35 6.61 0.33 4.14
C GLU A 35 5.13 -0.04 4.21
N PHE A 36 4.33 0.29 3.20
CA PHE A 36 2.95 -0.20 3.10
C PHE A 36 2.92 -1.72 3.00
N ALA A 37 3.76 -2.32 2.15
CA ALA A 37 3.89 -3.76 2.04
C ALA A 37 4.21 -4.37 3.41
N LYS A 38 5.29 -3.93 4.06
CA LYS A 38 5.67 -4.41 5.41
C LYS A 38 4.52 -4.27 6.40
N SER A 39 3.83 -3.13 6.39
CA SER A 39 2.72 -2.87 7.30
C SER A 39 1.55 -3.85 7.12
N VAL A 40 1.20 -4.18 5.87
CA VAL A 40 0.15 -5.16 5.55
C VAL A 40 0.61 -6.59 5.92
N TYR A 41 1.89 -6.94 5.68
CA TYR A 41 2.43 -8.25 6.06
C TYR A 41 2.48 -8.45 7.58
N ASP A 42 2.89 -7.45 8.35
CA ASP A 42 3.12 -7.60 9.79
C ASP A 42 1.84 -7.40 10.62
N TRP A 43 0.99 -6.43 10.22
CA TRP A 43 -0.15 -5.96 11.03
C TRP A 43 -1.50 -5.96 10.30
N GLY A 44 -1.55 -6.39 9.04
CA GLY A 44 -2.78 -6.45 8.26
C GLY A 44 -3.80 -7.49 8.77
N GLU A 45 -3.33 -8.47 9.56
CA GLU A 45 -4.17 -9.50 10.17
C GLU A 45 -4.99 -8.94 11.32
N THR A 46 -6.27 -9.33 11.41
CA THR A 46 -7.10 -8.98 12.55
C THR A 46 -6.75 -9.81 13.78
N ARG A 47 -6.70 -11.14 13.62
CA ARG A 47 -6.21 -12.08 14.65
C ARG A 47 -5.01 -12.80 14.07
N LYS A 48 -3.99 -13.03 14.90
CA LYS A 48 -2.77 -13.71 14.46
C LYS A 48 -3.10 -15.14 14.04
N PHE A 49 -2.64 -15.54 12.86
CA PHE A 49 -2.74 -16.93 12.40
C PHE A 49 -1.80 -17.83 13.20
N HIS A 50 -2.19 -19.08 13.39
CA HIS A 50 -1.28 -20.12 13.88
C HIS A 50 -0.42 -20.59 12.72
N ARG A 51 0.81 -20.09 12.61
CA ARG A 51 1.72 -20.55 11.56
C ARG A 51 2.49 -21.78 12.04
N PRO A 52 2.78 -22.74 11.16
CA PRO A 52 3.53 -23.93 11.57
C PRO A 52 4.94 -23.61 12.10
N SER A 53 5.55 -22.50 11.68
CA SER A 53 6.85 -22.01 12.17
C SER A 53 6.84 -21.54 13.62
N ASP A 54 5.68 -21.23 14.18
CA ASP A 54 5.58 -20.66 15.53
C ASP A 54 5.82 -21.73 16.63
N LYS A 55 5.89 -23.02 16.24
CA LYS A 55 6.11 -24.16 17.14
C LYS A 55 7.59 -24.46 17.44
N GLU A 56 8.54 -23.90 16.70
CA GLU A 56 9.98 -24.14 16.94
C GLU A 56 10.60 -23.26 18.06
N VAL A 57 9.84 -22.32 18.62
CA VAL A 57 10.33 -21.46 19.71
C VAL A 57 9.80 -22.00 21.04
N THR A 58 10.59 -22.88 21.69
CA THR A 58 10.59 -22.91 23.15
C THR A 58 10.77 -21.47 23.64
N PRO A 59 9.98 -20.96 24.60
CA PRO A 59 10.20 -19.63 25.13
C PRO A 59 11.50 -19.65 25.93
N ALA A 60 12.62 -19.41 25.27
CA ALA A 60 13.73 -18.73 25.90
C ALA A 60 13.17 -17.34 26.29
N PRO A 61 13.50 -16.82 27.48
CA PRO A 61 13.24 -15.42 27.75
C PRO A 61 14.04 -14.62 26.72
N SER A 62 13.40 -14.18 25.65
CA SER A 62 13.93 -13.13 24.82
C SER A 62 13.95 -11.90 25.70
N GLU A 63 15.14 -11.54 26.18
CA GLU A 63 15.46 -10.21 26.69
C GLU A 63 15.35 -9.21 25.52
N GLU A 64 14.15 -9.05 24.98
CA GLU A 64 13.71 -7.92 24.16
C GLU A 64 12.23 -7.62 24.51
N ASP A 65 11.89 -7.71 25.80
CA ASP A 65 10.87 -6.85 26.39
C ASP A 65 11.49 -5.46 26.61
N GLU A 66 11.90 -4.79 25.53
CA GLU A 66 11.78 -3.33 25.53
C GLU A 66 10.30 -3.06 25.37
N ALA A 67 9.62 -2.99 26.51
CA ALA A 67 8.40 -2.24 26.65
C ALA A 67 8.69 -0.83 26.12
N SER A 68 8.43 -0.61 24.84
CA SER A 68 8.15 0.74 24.36
C SER A 68 6.92 1.16 25.14
N GLU A 69 7.11 2.01 26.14
CA GLU A 69 6.02 2.78 26.71
C GLU A 69 5.25 3.38 25.53
N GLU A 70 4.07 2.81 25.24
CA GLU A 70 3.07 3.47 24.42
C GLU A 70 2.65 4.71 25.20
N ALA A 71 3.45 5.77 25.05
CA ALA A 71 3.02 7.11 25.33
C ALA A 71 1.71 7.26 24.55
N LYS A 72 0.61 7.45 25.28
CA LYS A 72 -0.66 7.87 24.71
C LYS A 72 -0.40 9.17 23.97
N ALA A 73 -0.07 9.06 22.69
CA ALA A 73 -0.03 10.20 21.79
C ALA A 73 -1.47 10.70 21.73
N GLU A 74 -1.65 11.98 22.06
CA GLU A 74 -2.87 12.68 21.67
C GLU A 74 -3.08 12.47 20.17
N PRO A 75 -4.33 12.41 19.67
CA PRO A 75 -4.60 12.21 18.25
C PRO A 75 -4.11 13.45 17.50
N THR A 76 -2.84 13.44 17.12
CA THR A 76 -2.33 14.26 16.05
C THR A 76 -2.76 13.57 14.77
N ASP A 77 -3.46 14.29 13.92
CA ASP A 77 -3.89 13.91 12.57
C ASP A 77 -2.66 13.64 11.68
N ASP A 78 -1.92 12.58 12.00
CA ASP A 78 -0.61 12.36 11.42
C ASP A 78 -0.61 11.16 10.50
N ARG A 79 -0.50 11.48 9.22
CA ARG A 79 -0.43 10.54 8.11
C ARG A 79 0.75 9.57 8.20
N TYR A 80 1.77 9.84 9.03
CA TYR A 80 2.85 8.88 9.30
C TYR A 80 2.37 7.63 10.05
N GLY A 81 1.23 7.71 10.77
CA GLY A 81 0.77 6.65 11.67
C GLY A 81 0.56 5.30 10.98
N LEU A 82 0.30 5.30 9.67
CA LEU A 82 0.20 4.10 8.85
C LEU A 82 1.51 3.29 8.80
N TYR A 83 2.67 3.95 8.75
CA TYR A 83 3.97 3.32 8.54
C TYR A 83 4.69 3.10 9.89
N ARG A 84 4.30 2.05 10.64
CA ARG A 84 4.80 1.82 12.01
C ARG A 84 6.32 1.70 12.14
N ARG A 85 7.03 1.25 11.11
CA ARG A 85 8.50 1.15 11.11
C ARG A 85 9.19 2.49 10.79
N GLY A 86 8.41 3.53 10.47
CA GLY A 86 8.88 4.84 10.08
C GLY A 86 9.20 4.95 8.59
N ILE A 87 9.22 6.20 8.12
CA ILE A 87 9.70 6.61 6.80
C ILE A 87 10.70 7.75 6.99
N SER A 88 11.61 7.95 6.04
CA SER A 88 12.72 8.90 6.13
C SER A 88 12.32 10.38 5.96
N PHE A 89 11.03 10.65 5.76
CA PHE A 89 10.50 11.98 5.47
C PHE A 89 9.05 12.12 5.93
N ASP A 90 8.58 13.35 6.12
CA ASP A 90 7.19 13.63 6.47
C ASP A 90 6.27 13.63 5.24
N ILE A 91 5.05 13.10 5.39
CA ILE A 91 4.04 13.19 4.33
C ILE A 91 3.67 14.67 4.15
N PRO A 92 3.70 15.21 2.91
CA PRO A 92 3.40 16.62 2.70
C PRO A 92 1.94 16.92 3.06
N ALA A 93 1.70 17.98 3.84
CA ALA A 93 0.35 18.51 4.08
C ALA A 93 -0.19 19.36 2.91
N LEU A 94 0.67 19.69 1.93
CA LEU A 94 0.28 20.46 0.76
C LEU A 94 -0.69 19.62 -0.08
N GLY A 95 -1.97 20.03 -0.10
CA GLY A 95 -3.07 19.33 -0.75
C GLY A 95 -4.28 19.08 0.17
N GLU A 96 -4.09 19.06 1.49
CA GLU A 96 -5.17 18.74 2.44
C GLU A 96 -6.29 19.78 2.49
N GLN A 97 -5.96 21.05 2.25
CA GLN A 97 -6.95 22.14 2.21
C GLN A 97 -7.41 22.46 0.79
N GLU A 98 -6.76 21.88 -0.21
CA GLU A 98 -6.87 22.27 -1.61
C GLU A 98 -7.66 21.25 -2.43
N LEU A 99 -7.50 19.97 -2.12
CA LEU A 99 -8.17 18.87 -2.81
C LEU A 99 -9.56 18.64 -2.20
N GLU A 100 -10.56 18.43 -3.06
CA GLU A 100 -11.95 18.20 -2.66
C GLU A 100 -12.13 16.93 -1.82
N ASP A 101 -13.20 16.95 -1.01
CA ASP A 101 -13.73 15.78 -0.32
C ASP A 101 -13.96 14.63 -1.32
N GLY A 102 -13.27 13.52 -1.10
CA GLY A 102 -13.29 12.33 -1.97
C GLY A 102 -12.05 12.12 -2.83
N VAL A 103 -11.08 13.04 -2.81
CA VAL A 103 -9.73 12.81 -3.35
C VAL A 103 -8.79 12.28 -2.26
N LEU A 104 -8.81 12.92 -1.10
CA LEU A 104 -8.01 12.52 0.05
C LEU A 104 -8.88 11.80 1.07
N HIS A 105 -8.45 10.60 1.45
CA HIS A 105 -8.99 9.89 2.60
C HIS A 105 -8.26 10.30 3.87
N ASP A 106 -8.95 10.13 5.00
CA ASP A 106 -8.44 10.39 6.34
C ASP A 106 -7.20 9.54 6.66
N ALA A 107 -6.40 10.00 7.62
CA ALA A 107 -5.28 9.25 8.15
C ALA A 107 -5.76 7.90 8.73
N PHE A 108 -4.93 6.86 8.58
CA PHE A 108 -5.28 5.55 9.11
C PHE A 108 -4.95 5.46 10.59
N GLU A 109 -6.00 5.29 11.40
CA GLU A 109 -5.86 4.95 12.81
C GLU A 109 -5.78 3.43 12.99
N TRP A 110 -4.74 2.97 13.67
CA TRP A 110 -4.63 1.56 14.00
C TRP A 110 -5.68 1.18 15.04
N PRO A 111 -6.55 0.18 14.74
CA PRO A 111 -7.46 -0.33 15.75
C PRO A 111 -6.66 -1.06 16.85
N GLU A 112 -7.25 -1.13 18.04
CA GLU A 112 -6.68 -1.89 19.16
C GLU A 112 -6.38 -3.34 18.73
N PRO A 113 -5.26 -3.92 19.20
CA PRO A 113 -4.93 -5.31 18.95
C PRO A 113 -6.08 -6.23 19.37
N ASN A 114 -6.46 -7.15 18.47
CA ASN A 114 -7.43 -8.18 18.84
C ASN A 114 -6.67 -9.37 19.43
N GLU A 115 -6.85 -9.59 20.73
CA GLU A 115 -6.23 -10.69 21.49
C GLU A 115 -6.98 -12.02 21.35
N GLU A 116 -8.12 -12.04 20.65
CA GLU A 116 -8.86 -13.27 20.42
C GLU A 116 -8.07 -14.26 19.55
N ASP A 117 -7.94 -15.48 20.07
CA ASP A 117 -7.41 -16.60 19.30
C ASP A 117 -8.26 -16.88 18.05
N ILE A 118 -7.58 -17.01 16.90
CA ILE A 118 -8.23 -17.27 15.63
C ILE A 118 -9.01 -18.59 15.63
N MET A 119 -8.54 -19.60 16.34
CA MET A 119 -9.22 -20.90 16.38
C MET A 119 -10.54 -20.81 17.15
N GLN A 120 -10.57 -20.08 18.27
CA GLN A 120 -11.81 -19.79 19.00
C GLN A 120 -12.82 -19.01 18.14
N TYR A 121 -12.36 -18.05 17.36
CA TYR A 121 -13.20 -17.31 16.41
C TYR A 121 -13.79 -18.24 15.35
N ILE A 122 -12.94 -19.05 14.69
CA ILE A 122 -13.36 -20.00 13.65
C ILE A 122 -14.36 -21.01 14.20
N GLU A 123 -14.12 -21.56 15.40
CA GLU A 123 -15.03 -22.51 16.03
C GLU A 123 -16.40 -21.89 16.28
N ARG A 124 -16.43 -20.68 16.87
CA ARG A 124 -17.69 -19.96 17.12
C ARG A 124 -18.42 -19.66 15.82
N GLU A 125 -17.70 -19.19 14.81
CA GLU A 125 -18.27 -18.86 13.50
C GLU A 125 -18.86 -20.11 12.84
N TRP A 126 -18.11 -21.21 12.83
CA TRP A 126 -18.56 -22.51 12.33
C TRP A 126 -19.80 -23.04 13.06
N LEU A 127 -19.80 -23.02 14.39
CA LEU A 127 -20.95 -23.49 15.18
C LEU A 127 -22.22 -22.67 14.92
N SER A 128 -22.06 -21.37 14.61
CA SER A 128 -23.17 -20.45 14.33
C SER A 128 -23.71 -20.52 12.90
N SER A 129 -22.92 -21.05 11.95
CA SER A 129 -23.21 -21.00 10.51
C SER A 129 -23.29 -22.36 9.81
N ARG A 130 -22.86 -23.45 10.47
CA ARG A 130 -22.96 -24.81 9.92
C ARG A 130 -24.40 -25.19 9.58
N ALA A 131 -24.58 -25.81 8.43
CA ALA A 131 -25.84 -26.33 7.93
C ALA A 131 -25.78 -27.87 7.87
N TYR A 132 -26.02 -28.44 6.69
CA TYR A 132 -26.13 -29.89 6.48
C TYR A 132 -24.78 -30.55 6.11
N GLU A 133 -23.65 -29.88 6.32
CA GLU A 133 -22.34 -30.41 5.96
C GLU A 133 -21.95 -31.63 6.81
N LEU A 134 -21.46 -32.67 6.14
CA LEU A 134 -21.01 -33.90 6.79
C LEU A 134 -19.49 -34.05 6.64
N GLY A 135 -18.75 -33.72 7.70
CA GLY A 135 -17.29 -33.87 7.72
C GLY A 135 -16.52 -32.88 6.85
N THR A 136 -17.12 -31.73 6.54
CA THR A 136 -16.51 -30.61 5.80
C THR A 136 -17.17 -29.29 6.24
N PHE A 137 -16.76 -28.17 5.65
CA PHE A 137 -17.36 -26.86 5.86
C PHE A 137 -17.98 -26.25 4.59
N GLY A 138 -18.99 -25.41 4.79
CA GLY A 138 -19.73 -24.76 3.71
C GLY A 138 -18.91 -23.68 3.00
N GLY A 139 -19.21 -23.43 1.71
CA GLY A 139 -18.46 -22.48 0.87
C GLY A 139 -18.46 -21.02 1.37
N GLU A 140 -19.39 -20.66 2.25
CA GLU A 140 -19.50 -19.33 2.86
C GLU A 140 -18.48 -19.07 3.98
N MET A 141 -17.88 -20.13 4.54
CA MET A 141 -16.92 -19.98 5.64
C MET A 141 -15.69 -19.19 5.22
N LEU A 142 -15.12 -19.49 4.05
CA LEU A 142 -13.90 -18.82 3.60
C LEU A 142 -14.11 -17.32 3.35
N PRO A 143 -15.09 -16.87 2.54
CA PRO A 143 -15.33 -15.43 2.33
C PRO A 143 -15.60 -14.66 3.62
N LYS A 144 -16.43 -15.21 4.51
CA LYS A 144 -16.79 -14.55 5.76
C LYS A 144 -15.57 -14.39 6.68
N ASN A 145 -14.81 -15.46 6.89
CA ASN A 145 -13.62 -15.42 7.74
C ASN A 145 -12.50 -14.56 7.11
N PHE A 146 -12.35 -14.59 5.78
CA PHE A 146 -11.39 -13.76 5.07
C PHE A 146 -11.71 -12.27 5.23
N LYS A 147 -12.97 -11.87 5.02
CA LYS A 147 -13.39 -10.47 5.17
C LYS A 147 -13.16 -9.95 6.59
N GLU A 148 -13.48 -10.76 7.61
CA GLU A 148 -13.18 -10.37 8.98
C GLU A 148 -11.67 -10.29 9.23
N GLN A 149 -10.88 -11.23 8.70
CA GLN A 149 -9.44 -11.23 8.93
C GLN A 149 -8.70 -10.06 8.29
N SER A 150 -9.18 -9.62 7.13
CA SER A 150 -8.58 -8.57 6.31
C SER A 150 -9.21 -7.18 6.50
N LYS A 151 -10.07 -6.98 7.51
CA LYS A 151 -10.86 -5.74 7.66
C LYS A 151 -10.03 -4.45 7.78
N LYS A 152 -8.76 -4.54 8.16
CA LYS A 152 -7.83 -3.41 8.23
C LYS A 152 -7.40 -2.91 6.84
N TRP A 153 -7.37 -3.80 5.83
CA TRP A 153 -6.75 -3.53 4.53
C TRP A 153 -7.41 -2.37 3.79
N SER A 154 -8.74 -2.22 3.90
CA SER A 154 -9.45 -1.13 3.22
C SER A 154 -9.05 0.24 3.73
N GLY A 155 -8.93 0.41 5.06
CA GLY A 155 -8.46 1.66 5.65
C GLY A 155 -7.00 1.93 5.30
N MET A 156 -6.15 0.91 5.41
CA MET A 156 -4.73 1.02 5.08
C MET A 156 -4.51 1.44 3.63
N ALA A 157 -5.20 0.83 2.67
CA ALA A 157 -5.04 1.17 1.25
C ALA A 157 -5.50 2.60 0.95
N ARG A 158 -6.66 3.01 1.45
CA ARG A 158 -7.18 4.38 1.27
C ARG A 158 -6.21 5.43 1.79
N ALA A 159 -5.71 5.27 3.02
CA ALA A 159 -4.72 6.18 3.60
C ALA A 159 -3.39 6.14 2.84
N HIS A 160 -2.92 4.95 2.43
CA HIS A 160 -1.70 4.82 1.65
C HIS A 160 -1.76 5.59 0.33
N ILE A 161 -2.89 5.51 -0.37
CA ILE A 161 -3.11 6.19 -1.65
C ILE A 161 -3.26 7.69 -1.45
N ALA A 162 -3.93 8.13 -0.37
CA ALA A 162 -3.96 9.54 -0.01
C ALA A 162 -2.53 10.10 0.23
N ASN A 163 -1.69 9.36 0.95
CA ASN A 163 -0.29 9.73 1.16
C ASN A 163 0.51 9.81 -0.15
N ALA A 164 0.29 8.86 -1.07
CA ALA A 164 0.91 8.88 -2.39
C ALA A 164 0.44 10.08 -3.24
N ILE A 165 -0.87 10.40 -3.20
CA ILE A 165 -1.43 11.59 -3.86
C ILE A 165 -0.75 12.86 -3.34
N LEU A 166 -0.62 13.02 -2.03
CA LEU A 166 0.04 14.19 -1.42
C LEU A 166 1.51 14.33 -1.86
N ILE A 167 2.25 13.23 -1.95
CA ILE A 167 3.64 13.24 -2.45
C ILE A 167 3.70 13.69 -3.92
N VAL A 168 2.80 13.17 -4.76
CA VAL A 168 2.72 13.54 -6.19
C VAL A 168 2.28 15.00 -6.35
N HIS A 169 1.27 15.44 -5.60
CA HIS A 169 0.75 16.81 -5.60
C HIS A 169 1.83 17.80 -5.21
N HIS A 170 2.55 17.50 -4.12
CA HIS A 170 3.69 18.28 -3.67
C HIS A 170 4.79 18.38 -4.73
N PHE A 171 5.13 17.27 -5.38
CA PHE A 171 6.10 17.27 -6.46
C PHE A 171 5.68 18.18 -7.62
N ILE A 172 4.43 18.09 -8.08
CA ILE A 172 3.92 18.92 -9.19
C ILE A 172 3.98 20.41 -8.81
N SER A 173 3.49 20.76 -7.62
CA SER A 173 3.50 22.14 -7.11
C SER A 173 4.93 22.71 -7.03
N LYS A 174 5.88 21.94 -6.48
CA LYS A 174 7.28 22.39 -6.36
C LYS A 174 8.00 22.48 -7.71
N VAL A 175 7.70 21.58 -8.65
CA VAL A 175 8.22 21.71 -10.01
C VAL A 175 7.66 22.97 -10.68
N LEU A 176 6.38 23.29 -10.45
CA LEU A 176 5.77 24.52 -10.96
C LEU A 176 6.42 25.78 -10.35
N ASP A 177 6.64 25.81 -9.04
CA ASP A 177 7.39 26.87 -8.33
C ASP A 177 8.76 27.12 -8.97
N SER A 178 9.47 26.06 -9.33
CA SER A 178 10.80 26.16 -9.94
C SER A 178 10.77 26.66 -11.39
N CYS A 179 9.72 26.31 -12.15
CA CYS A 179 9.60 26.63 -13.57
C CYS A 179 8.99 28.02 -13.81
N CYS A 180 8.16 28.52 -12.88
CA CYS A 180 7.44 29.78 -13.00
C CYS A 180 7.81 30.72 -11.84
N PRO A 181 8.81 31.61 -12.03
CA PRO A 181 9.25 32.52 -10.96
C PRO A 181 8.23 33.60 -10.60
N ASP A 182 7.36 33.97 -11.56
CA ASP A 182 6.32 34.97 -11.34
C ASP A 182 5.17 34.37 -10.49
N PRO A 183 4.92 34.88 -9.27
CA PRO A 183 3.92 34.32 -8.39
C PRO A 183 2.49 34.48 -8.90
N VAL A 184 2.18 35.54 -9.67
CA VAL A 184 0.83 35.80 -10.17
C VAL A 184 0.48 34.81 -11.27
N ILE A 185 1.38 34.67 -12.26
CA ILE A 185 1.20 33.69 -13.35
C ILE A 185 1.13 32.27 -12.79
N ARG A 186 1.96 31.98 -11.77
CA ARG A 186 1.97 30.66 -11.13
C ARG A 186 0.66 30.34 -10.44
N GLU A 187 0.07 31.28 -9.71
CA GLU A 187 -1.22 31.11 -9.04
C GLU A 187 -2.35 30.89 -10.04
N GLU A 188 -2.44 31.72 -11.09
CA GLU A 188 -3.45 31.56 -12.14
C GLU A 188 -3.30 30.24 -12.91
N LEU A 189 -2.06 29.86 -13.22
CA LEU A 189 -1.77 28.57 -13.85
C LEU A 189 -2.16 27.40 -12.93
N TRP A 190 -1.90 27.51 -11.63
CA TRP A 190 -2.28 26.49 -10.66
C TRP A 190 -3.80 26.34 -10.56
N ASN A 191 -4.53 27.45 -10.47
CA ASN A 191 -6.00 27.48 -10.48
C ASN A 191 -6.58 26.88 -11.76
N PHE A 192 -5.90 27.04 -12.90
CA PHE A 192 -6.29 26.40 -14.16
C PHE A 192 -6.09 24.86 -14.12
N LEU A 193 -5.02 24.39 -13.47
CA LEU A 193 -4.64 22.98 -13.48
C LEU A 193 -5.37 22.14 -12.42
N ILE A 194 -5.77 22.75 -11.30
CA ILE A 194 -6.21 21.99 -10.12
C ILE A 194 -7.47 21.15 -10.37
N ASP A 195 -8.44 21.65 -11.13
CA ASP A 195 -9.69 20.93 -11.41
C ASP A 195 -9.44 19.64 -12.23
N ASP A 196 -8.57 19.72 -13.24
CA ASP A 196 -8.16 18.55 -14.03
C ASP A 196 -7.29 17.61 -13.18
N LEU A 197 -6.36 18.17 -12.39
CA LEU A 197 -5.51 17.38 -11.49
C LEU A 197 -6.33 16.54 -10.50
N GLN A 198 -7.35 17.13 -9.89
CA GLN A 198 -8.29 16.44 -9.01
C GLN A 198 -9.05 15.32 -9.74
N THR A 199 -9.48 15.56 -10.98
CA THR A 199 -10.14 14.54 -11.80
C THR A 199 -9.23 13.34 -12.05
N ARG A 200 -7.94 13.59 -12.27
CA ARG A 200 -6.92 12.55 -12.44
C ARG A 200 -6.69 11.75 -11.16
N TYR A 201 -6.62 12.42 -10.00
CA TYR A 201 -6.54 11.72 -8.71
C TYR A 201 -7.78 10.89 -8.39
N LYS A 202 -8.99 11.41 -8.69
CA LYS A 202 -10.25 10.67 -8.51
C LYS A 202 -10.25 9.34 -9.26
N ARG A 203 -9.56 9.22 -10.40
CA ARG A 203 -9.42 7.91 -11.08
C ARG A 203 -8.64 6.89 -10.27
N ALA A 204 -7.52 7.30 -9.66
CA ALA A 204 -6.74 6.43 -8.79
C ALA A 204 -7.58 5.98 -7.57
N VAL A 205 -8.32 6.91 -6.97
CA VAL A 205 -9.25 6.61 -5.85
C VAL A 205 -10.36 5.66 -6.29
N ASN A 206 -11.04 5.95 -7.40
CA ASN A 206 -12.09 5.08 -7.93
C ASN A 206 -11.59 3.68 -8.27
N HIS A 207 -10.37 3.57 -8.80
CA HIS A 207 -9.75 2.27 -9.08
C HIS A 207 -9.45 1.51 -7.78
N THR A 208 -9.01 2.22 -6.73
CA THR A 208 -8.83 1.64 -5.39
C THR A 208 -10.14 1.05 -4.87
N GLU A 209 -11.23 1.79 -4.92
CA GLU A 209 -12.54 1.31 -4.48
C GLU A 209 -13.01 0.10 -5.31
N PHE A 210 -12.72 0.08 -6.61
CA PHE A 210 -12.95 -1.09 -7.44
C PHE A 210 -12.14 -2.31 -6.98
N LEU A 211 -10.85 -2.14 -6.68
CA LEU A 211 -10.00 -3.22 -6.17
C LEU A 211 -10.51 -3.76 -4.83
N LEU A 212 -10.87 -2.87 -3.90
CA LEU A 212 -11.44 -3.24 -2.59
C LEU A 212 -12.75 -4.01 -2.75
N LYS A 213 -13.61 -3.56 -3.67
CA LYS A 213 -14.87 -4.25 -3.99
C LYS A 213 -14.63 -5.64 -4.55
N VAL A 214 -13.69 -5.79 -5.49
CA VAL A 214 -13.35 -7.10 -6.09
C VAL A 214 -12.83 -8.07 -5.03
N GLU A 215 -11.98 -7.58 -4.12
CA GLU A 215 -11.34 -8.40 -3.10
C GLU A 215 -12.30 -8.82 -1.97
N PHE A 216 -13.21 -7.93 -1.54
CA PHE A 216 -14.04 -8.15 -0.33
C PHE A 216 -15.55 -8.37 -0.55
N GLU A 217 -16.09 -8.07 -1.74
CA GLU A 217 -17.49 -8.36 -2.10
C GLU A 217 -17.62 -9.53 -3.08
N GLY A 218 -16.49 -9.98 -3.63
CA GLY A 218 -16.43 -11.10 -4.56
C GLY A 218 -16.42 -12.48 -3.91
N ARG A 219 -16.31 -13.52 -4.74
CA ARG A 219 -16.05 -14.89 -4.28
C ARG A 219 -14.59 -15.03 -3.88
N SER A 220 -14.32 -15.65 -2.73
CA SER A 220 -12.95 -16.00 -2.33
C SER A 220 -12.43 -17.17 -3.16
N ILE A 221 -11.87 -16.85 -4.33
CA ILE A 221 -11.29 -17.79 -5.27
C ILE A 221 -9.85 -17.36 -5.55
N THR A 222 -8.96 -18.33 -5.71
CA THR A 222 -7.60 -18.11 -6.18
C THR A 222 -7.32 -18.97 -7.41
N TYR A 223 -6.61 -18.38 -8.37
CA TYR A 223 -6.09 -19.06 -9.54
C TYR A 223 -4.58 -19.30 -9.45
N ASN A 224 -3.98 -19.02 -8.28
CA ASN A 224 -2.55 -19.24 -8.07
C ASN A 224 -2.27 -20.76 -8.03
N PRO A 225 -1.40 -21.29 -8.92
CA PRO A 225 -1.11 -22.73 -8.99
C PRO A 225 -0.46 -23.27 -7.71
N SER A 226 0.11 -22.40 -6.88
CA SER A 226 0.78 -22.76 -5.62
C SER A 226 -0.22 -23.07 -4.50
N PHE A 227 -1.51 -22.72 -4.63
CA PHE A 227 -2.50 -22.91 -3.56
C PHE A 227 -2.55 -24.36 -3.06
N GLY A 228 -2.60 -25.33 -3.97
CA GLY A 228 -2.66 -26.75 -3.60
C GLY A 228 -1.42 -27.21 -2.82
N ASN A 229 -0.24 -26.77 -3.24
CA ASN A 229 1.02 -27.11 -2.59
C ASN A 229 1.14 -26.42 -1.21
N ASN A 230 0.84 -25.13 -1.13
CA ASN A 230 0.89 -24.36 0.12
C ASN A 230 -0.11 -24.90 1.14
N LEU A 231 -1.32 -25.30 0.71
CA LEU A 231 -2.31 -25.92 1.59
C LEU A 231 -1.84 -27.28 2.12
N ALA A 232 -1.26 -28.11 1.25
CA ALA A 232 -0.70 -29.40 1.66
C ALA A 232 0.47 -29.23 2.65
N GLU A 233 1.29 -28.20 2.45
CA GLU A 233 2.39 -27.84 3.34
C GLU A 233 1.90 -27.33 4.70
N ASN A 234 0.89 -26.45 4.72
CA ASN A 234 0.30 -25.96 5.95
C ASN A 234 -0.32 -27.10 6.78
N ARG A 235 -1.01 -28.04 6.11
CA ARG A 235 -1.56 -29.25 6.75
C ARG A 235 -0.48 -30.17 7.29
N SER A 236 0.57 -30.44 6.50
CA SER A 236 1.61 -31.39 6.89
C SER A 236 2.50 -30.89 8.01
N LYS A 237 2.77 -29.57 8.07
CA LYS A 237 3.52 -28.95 9.17
C LYS A 237 2.65 -28.67 10.41
N GLY A 238 1.34 -28.56 10.25
CA GLY A 238 0.39 -28.49 11.36
C GLY A 238 0.26 -29.81 12.11
N GLU A 239 0.49 -30.93 11.43
CA GLU A 239 0.48 -32.27 12.01
C GLU A 239 1.79 -32.59 12.75
N ASP A 240 1.67 -32.89 14.05
CA ASP A 240 2.62 -33.65 14.87
C ASP A 240 2.88 -35.07 14.29
N LEU A 241 2.52 -35.35 13.03
CA LEU A 241 2.79 -36.63 12.39
C LEU A 241 4.29 -36.81 12.16
N GLY A 242 4.99 -35.77 11.67
CA GLY A 242 6.42 -35.83 11.43
C GLY A 242 7.20 -36.07 12.73
N GLU A 243 6.95 -35.24 13.73
CA GLU A 243 7.53 -35.35 15.07
C GLU A 243 7.16 -36.67 15.76
N LEU A 244 5.89 -37.09 15.71
CA LEU A 244 5.47 -38.38 16.23
C LEU A 244 6.19 -39.52 15.52
N VAL A 245 6.28 -39.50 14.19
CA VAL A 245 6.98 -40.54 13.42
C VAL A 245 8.44 -40.56 13.83
N GLU A 246 9.09 -39.41 13.92
CA GLU A 246 10.50 -39.30 14.32
C GLU A 246 10.73 -39.81 15.75
N LYS A 247 9.97 -39.30 16.72
CA LYS A 247 10.04 -39.71 18.14
C LYS A 247 9.71 -41.18 18.33
N THR A 248 8.68 -41.68 17.66
CA THR A 248 8.27 -43.09 17.72
C THR A 248 9.33 -43.98 17.07
N THR A 249 9.94 -43.54 15.97
CA THR A 249 11.03 -44.27 15.32
C THR A 249 12.25 -44.33 16.24
N GLN A 250 12.65 -43.22 16.85
CA GLN A 250 13.75 -43.17 17.81
C GLN A 250 13.50 -44.07 19.03
N THR A 251 12.28 -44.03 19.58
CA THR A 251 11.87 -44.89 20.70
C THR A 251 11.88 -46.37 20.32
N ALA A 252 11.35 -46.71 19.14
CA ALA A 252 11.34 -48.07 18.64
C ALA A 252 12.76 -48.60 18.37
N LEU A 253 13.67 -47.77 17.85
CA LEU A 253 15.08 -48.14 17.66
C LEU A 253 15.81 -48.43 18.98
N GLN A 254 15.40 -47.83 20.09
CA GLN A 254 15.97 -48.08 21.42
C GLN A 254 15.40 -49.34 22.09
N LEU A 255 14.15 -49.70 21.79
CA LEU A 255 13.43 -50.81 22.44
C LEU A 255 13.48 -52.12 21.64
N CYS A 256 13.54 -52.05 20.31
CA CYS A 256 13.56 -53.21 19.43
C CYS A 256 15.00 -53.61 19.14
N TYR A 257 15.40 -54.82 19.57
CA TYR A 257 16.75 -55.31 19.33
C TYR A 257 16.95 -55.85 17.91
N GLU A 258 15.90 -56.29 17.20
CA GLU A 258 16.09 -57.07 15.97
C GLU A 258 14.97 -56.84 14.93
N THR A 259 15.34 -56.20 13.81
CA THR A 259 14.61 -56.03 12.52
C THR A 259 13.81 -54.74 12.28
N ASN A 260 14.04 -54.16 11.09
CA ASN A 260 13.34 -52.97 10.57
C ASN A 260 11.80 -53.12 10.52
N ILE A 261 11.29 -54.36 10.51
CA ILE A 261 9.86 -54.66 10.45
C ILE A 261 9.16 -54.30 11.77
N GLU A 262 9.83 -54.48 12.91
CA GLU A 262 9.26 -54.17 14.22
C GLU A 262 9.14 -52.66 14.44
N VAL A 263 10.16 -51.90 14.02
CA VAL A 263 10.14 -50.43 14.04
C VAL A 263 8.99 -49.91 13.17
N ALA A 264 8.84 -50.42 11.94
CA ALA A 264 7.75 -50.03 11.05
C ALA A 264 6.36 -50.32 11.64
N LYS A 265 6.21 -51.43 12.36
CA LYS A 265 4.95 -51.79 13.04
C LYS A 265 4.67 -50.87 14.24
N HIS A 266 5.70 -50.50 14.99
CA HIS A 266 5.58 -49.58 16.13
C HIS A 266 5.15 -48.18 15.67
N VAL A 267 5.80 -47.66 14.62
CA VAL A 267 5.43 -46.38 13.99
C VAL A 267 4.00 -46.44 13.45
N ARG A 268 3.63 -47.50 12.72
CA ARG A 268 2.25 -47.68 12.21
C ARG A 268 1.22 -47.66 13.35
N ASN A 269 1.45 -48.42 14.41
CA ASN A 269 0.53 -48.49 15.54
C ASN A 269 0.39 -47.15 16.26
N ALA A 270 1.47 -46.38 16.38
CA ALA A 270 1.41 -45.04 16.95
C ALA A 270 0.60 -44.08 16.06
N VAL A 271 0.80 -44.15 14.74
CA VAL A 271 0.05 -43.34 13.76
C VAL A 271 -1.43 -43.69 13.77
N GLU A 272 -1.78 -44.99 13.80
CA GLU A 272 -3.15 -45.52 13.81
C GLU A 272 -3.86 -45.36 15.17
N GLY A 273 -3.10 -45.40 16.27
CA GLY A 273 -3.59 -45.29 17.64
C GLY A 273 -3.80 -43.86 18.13
N ARG A 274 -3.53 -42.85 17.27
CA ARG A 274 -3.75 -41.46 17.64
C ARG A 274 -5.22 -41.20 18.00
N PRO A 275 -5.47 -40.32 18.99
CA PRO A 275 -6.81 -39.80 19.23
C PRO A 275 -7.37 -39.30 17.90
N LYS A 276 -8.47 -39.86 17.45
CA LYS A 276 -9.15 -39.34 16.27
C LYS A 276 -9.62 -37.94 16.65
N PRO A 277 -9.16 -36.89 15.96
CA PRO A 277 -9.63 -35.55 16.27
C PRO A 277 -11.16 -35.54 16.17
N THR A 278 -11.80 -34.81 17.08
CA THR A 278 -13.25 -34.64 16.99
C THR A 278 -13.58 -34.02 15.64
N ASN A 279 -14.72 -34.38 15.04
CA ASN A 279 -15.12 -33.78 13.75
C ASN A 279 -15.05 -32.25 13.81
N LEU A 280 -15.35 -31.65 14.96
CA LEU A 280 -15.27 -30.20 15.14
C LEU A 280 -13.84 -29.66 15.06
N ALA A 281 -12.89 -30.21 15.82
CA ALA A 281 -11.51 -29.72 15.83
C ALA A 281 -10.85 -29.88 14.46
N THR A 282 -11.08 -31.01 13.78
CA THR A 282 -10.60 -31.24 12.41
C THR A 282 -11.15 -30.20 11.44
N ILE A 283 -12.46 -29.95 11.48
CA ILE A 283 -13.10 -28.98 10.59
C ILE A 283 -12.57 -27.56 10.85
N CYS A 284 -12.39 -27.16 12.11
CA CYS A 284 -11.85 -25.84 12.44
C CYS A 284 -10.41 -25.68 11.94
N GLN A 285 -9.58 -26.71 12.09
CA GLN A 285 -8.21 -26.72 11.54
C GLN A 285 -8.22 -26.64 10.02
N ASP A 286 -9.09 -27.39 9.34
CA ASP A 286 -9.24 -27.34 7.89
C ASP A 286 -9.66 -25.94 7.40
N ILE A 287 -10.60 -25.29 8.08
CA ILE A 287 -11.00 -23.90 7.77
C ILE A 287 -9.80 -22.97 7.95
N HIS A 288 -9.08 -23.10 9.07
CA HIS A 288 -7.91 -22.29 9.36
C HIS A 288 -6.84 -22.43 8.28
N ASP A 289 -6.47 -23.66 7.89
CA ASP A 289 -5.39 -23.90 6.94
C ASP A 289 -5.75 -23.39 5.54
N VAL A 290 -7.00 -23.58 5.12
CA VAL A 290 -7.53 -23.02 3.87
C VAL A 290 -7.53 -21.49 3.92
N LEU A 291 -7.98 -20.90 5.03
CA LEU A 291 -8.02 -19.46 5.23
C LEU A 291 -6.62 -18.85 5.22
N LEU A 292 -5.67 -19.40 5.96
CA LEU A 292 -4.27 -18.97 6.00
C LEU A 292 -3.65 -19.00 4.59
N THR A 293 -3.80 -20.13 3.91
CA THR A 293 -3.26 -20.30 2.56
C THR A 293 -3.85 -19.30 1.58
N TYR A 294 -5.17 -19.07 1.64
CA TYR A 294 -5.84 -18.08 0.81
C TYR A 294 -5.39 -16.66 1.17
N TYR A 295 -5.34 -16.33 2.47
CA TYR A 295 -4.97 -15.02 2.99
C TYR A 295 -3.57 -14.60 2.54
N ASP A 296 -2.57 -15.48 2.62
CA ASP A 296 -1.20 -15.16 2.21
C ASP A 296 -1.10 -14.86 0.71
N ILE A 297 -1.84 -15.59 -0.12
CA ILE A 297 -1.90 -15.36 -1.57
C ILE A 297 -2.64 -14.06 -1.88
N ALA A 298 -3.80 -13.85 -1.25
CA ALA A 298 -4.60 -12.64 -1.41
C ALA A 298 -3.83 -11.40 -0.98
N ARG A 299 -3.09 -11.48 0.15
CA ARG A 299 -2.27 -10.39 0.69
C ARG A 299 -1.17 -9.98 -0.28
N SER A 300 -0.45 -10.96 -0.80
CA SER A 300 0.63 -10.71 -1.77
C SER A 300 0.08 -10.07 -3.04
N ARG A 301 -1.04 -10.58 -3.56
CA ARG A 301 -1.74 -9.99 -4.70
C ARG A 301 -2.21 -8.56 -4.41
N PHE A 302 -2.81 -8.33 -3.24
CA PHE A 302 -3.40 -7.06 -2.87
C PHE A 302 -2.36 -5.93 -2.83
N VAL A 303 -1.25 -6.17 -2.14
CA VAL A 303 -0.13 -5.21 -2.05
C VAL A 303 0.39 -4.88 -3.45
N ASP A 304 0.67 -5.90 -4.28
CA ASP A 304 1.16 -5.69 -5.65
C ASP A 304 0.17 -4.90 -6.50
N VAL A 305 -1.11 -5.24 -6.42
CA VAL A 305 -2.15 -4.63 -7.26
C VAL A 305 -2.41 -3.17 -6.85
N VAL A 306 -2.42 -2.85 -5.55
CA VAL A 306 -2.54 -1.47 -5.07
C VAL A 306 -1.34 -0.64 -5.55
N CYS A 307 -0.11 -1.09 -5.26
CA CYS A 307 1.09 -0.34 -5.63
C CYS A 307 1.23 -0.20 -7.15
N ARG A 308 1.08 -1.29 -7.91
CA ARG A 308 1.31 -1.26 -9.37
C ARG A 308 0.19 -0.57 -10.15
N GLN A 309 -1.07 -0.82 -9.79
CA GLN A 309 -2.19 -0.30 -10.59
C GLN A 309 -2.58 1.10 -10.13
N VAL A 310 -2.71 1.34 -8.82
CA VAL A 310 -3.15 2.65 -8.34
C VAL A 310 -2.00 3.65 -8.37
N ILE A 311 -0.86 3.30 -7.80
CA ILE A 311 0.25 4.25 -7.65
C ILE A 311 1.07 4.31 -8.93
N ASP A 312 1.76 3.23 -9.30
CA ASP A 312 2.68 3.25 -10.45
C ASP A 312 1.95 3.62 -11.75
N PHE A 313 0.79 3.01 -12.02
CA PHE A 313 0.03 3.33 -13.24
C PHE A 313 -0.75 4.65 -13.13
N PHE A 314 -1.79 4.75 -12.29
CA PHE A 314 -2.69 5.92 -12.34
C PHE A 314 -2.04 7.22 -11.84
N LEU A 315 -1.10 7.18 -10.88
CA LEU A 315 -0.46 8.39 -10.37
C LEU A 315 0.81 8.78 -11.12
N LEU A 316 1.59 7.82 -11.63
CA LEU A 316 2.93 8.10 -12.18
C LEU A 316 3.03 7.93 -13.71
N ASP A 317 2.56 6.81 -14.25
CA ASP A 317 2.85 6.40 -15.63
C ASP A 317 1.74 6.72 -16.65
N ASP A 318 0.48 6.88 -16.22
CA ASP A 318 -0.63 7.12 -17.13
C ASP A 318 -0.39 8.39 -17.98
N THR A 319 -0.66 8.27 -19.27
CA THR A 319 -0.65 9.38 -20.22
C THR A 319 -1.60 10.49 -19.81
N ASP A 320 -2.68 10.13 -19.12
CA ASP A 320 -3.67 11.03 -18.57
C ASP A 320 -3.51 11.15 -17.03
N GLY A 321 -2.36 10.75 -16.49
CA GLY A 321 -2.06 10.80 -15.06
C GLY A 321 -1.73 12.21 -14.54
N PRO A 322 -1.67 12.43 -13.22
CA PRO A 322 -1.36 13.71 -12.59
C PRO A 322 -0.10 14.40 -13.13
N LEU A 323 0.96 13.63 -13.41
CA LEU A 323 2.24 14.17 -13.89
C LEU A 323 2.21 14.66 -15.34
N THR A 324 1.10 14.52 -16.07
CA THR A 324 0.90 15.11 -17.40
C THR A 324 -0.12 16.24 -17.41
N VAL A 325 -0.60 16.68 -16.24
CA VAL A 325 -1.60 17.77 -16.12
C VAL A 325 -1.14 19.05 -16.81
N LEU A 326 0.15 19.35 -16.71
CA LEU A 326 0.81 20.39 -17.50
C LEU A 326 1.75 19.74 -18.51
N SER A 327 1.31 19.65 -19.76
CA SER A 327 2.08 19.08 -20.87
C SER A 327 2.02 19.98 -22.10
N ASP A 328 2.95 19.78 -23.03
CA ASP A 328 3.01 20.51 -24.30
C ASP A 328 1.67 20.42 -25.06
N GLN A 329 0.98 19.28 -24.95
CA GLN A 329 -0.34 19.10 -25.56
C GLN A 329 -1.38 19.98 -24.88
N VAL A 330 -1.42 20.04 -23.54
CA VAL A 330 -2.37 20.90 -22.83
C VAL A 330 -2.15 22.36 -23.20
N VAL A 331 -0.90 22.82 -23.21
CA VAL A 331 -0.55 24.20 -23.60
C VAL A 331 -0.95 24.49 -25.05
N PHE A 332 -0.77 23.54 -25.97
CA PHE A 332 -1.17 23.70 -27.37
C PHE A 332 -2.69 23.87 -27.56
N HIS A 333 -3.50 23.28 -26.67
CA HIS A 333 -4.97 23.36 -26.74
C HIS A 333 -5.57 24.50 -25.90
N MET A 334 -4.75 25.29 -25.19
CA MET A 334 -5.23 26.47 -24.47
C MET A 334 -5.79 27.51 -25.45
N THR A 335 -6.96 28.07 -25.11
CA THR A 335 -7.55 29.15 -25.91
C THR A 335 -6.82 30.47 -25.68
N PRO A 336 -6.92 31.44 -26.61
CA PRO A 336 -6.36 32.78 -26.40
C PRO A 336 -6.85 33.45 -25.11
N GLU A 337 -8.11 33.22 -24.74
CA GLU A 337 -8.72 33.76 -23.52
C GLU A 337 -8.11 33.12 -22.26
N GLN A 338 -7.83 31.81 -22.29
CA GLN A 338 -7.15 31.12 -21.19
C GLN A 338 -5.69 31.58 -21.05
N LEU A 339 -4.99 31.75 -22.18
CA LEU A 339 -3.62 32.27 -22.18
C LEU A 339 -3.56 33.71 -21.66
N GLU A 340 -4.50 34.56 -22.06
CA GLU A 340 -4.61 35.94 -21.55
C GLU A 340 -4.99 35.95 -20.06
N ALA A 341 -5.85 35.05 -19.60
CA ALA A 341 -6.19 34.95 -18.18
C ALA A 341 -4.99 34.52 -17.32
N ILE A 342 -4.16 33.59 -17.82
CA ILE A 342 -3.01 33.04 -17.07
C ILE A 342 -1.78 33.94 -17.14
N ALA A 343 -1.46 34.47 -18.33
CA ALA A 343 -0.19 35.14 -18.61
C ALA A 343 -0.35 36.54 -19.24
N GLY A 344 -1.57 37.08 -19.27
CA GLY A 344 -1.85 38.43 -19.75
C GLY A 344 -1.14 39.48 -18.90
N GLU A 345 -0.48 40.44 -19.55
CA GLU A 345 0.14 41.57 -18.85
C GLU A 345 -0.96 42.45 -18.24
N ASP A 346 -0.78 42.85 -16.97
CA ASP A 346 -1.65 43.87 -16.40
C ASP A 346 -1.52 45.20 -17.20
N MET A 347 -2.60 45.99 -17.21
CA MET A 347 -2.67 47.23 -17.98
C MET A 347 -1.54 48.21 -17.65
N LEU A 348 -1.14 48.33 -16.38
CA LEU A 348 -0.05 49.22 -15.94
C LEU A 348 1.31 48.71 -16.39
N SER A 349 1.54 47.39 -16.33
CA SER A 349 2.76 46.76 -16.83
C SER A 349 2.88 46.91 -18.35
N ARG A 350 1.79 46.73 -19.08
CA ARG A 350 1.73 46.96 -20.53
C ARG A 350 2.04 48.41 -20.89
N ASP A 351 1.36 49.36 -20.25
CA ASP A 351 1.58 50.79 -20.47
C ASP A 351 3.01 51.21 -20.13
N ARG A 352 3.57 50.66 -19.05
CA ARG A 352 4.96 50.90 -18.64
C ARG A 352 5.95 50.32 -19.64
N ARG A 353 5.70 49.11 -20.16
CA ARG A 353 6.53 48.49 -21.21
C ARG A 353 6.51 49.32 -22.47
N GLU A 354 5.35 49.78 -22.91
CA GLU A 354 5.22 50.65 -24.08
C GLU A 354 5.95 51.98 -23.91
N LYS A 355 5.86 52.59 -22.73
CA LYS A 355 6.59 53.83 -22.41
C LYS A 355 8.10 53.60 -22.44
N LEU A 356 8.60 52.58 -21.75
CA LEU A 356 10.03 52.25 -21.72
C LEU A 356 10.57 51.90 -23.11
N THR A 357 9.78 51.19 -23.92
CA THR A 357 10.17 50.85 -25.31
C THR A 357 10.30 52.11 -26.16
N ARG A 358 9.37 53.06 -26.03
CA ARG A 358 9.45 54.38 -26.67
C ARG A 358 10.68 55.15 -26.20
N ASP A 359 10.93 55.20 -24.89
CA ASP A 359 12.08 55.91 -24.33
C ASP A 359 13.41 55.31 -24.82
N VAL A 360 13.53 53.99 -24.88
CA VAL A 360 14.70 53.30 -25.44
C VAL A 360 14.88 53.60 -26.92
N ALA A 361 13.80 53.62 -27.71
CA ALA A 361 13.87 53.96 -29.12
C ALA A 361 14.36 55.41 -29.33
N ASN A 362 13.77 56.36 -28.60
CA ASN A 362 14.15 57.77 -28.63
C ASN A 362 15.61 57.97 -28.21
N LEU A 363 16.05 57.31 -27.13
CA LEU A 363 17.43 57.38 -26.66
C LEU A 363 18.41 56.80 -27.68
N LYS A 364 18.09 55.69 -28.34
CA LYS A 364 18.93 55.11 -29.40
C LYS A 364 19.06 56.05 -30.61
N GLU A 365 17.99 56.74 -30.97
CA GLU A 365 17.99 57.72 -32.06
C GLU A 365 18.84 58.94 -31.70
N ALA A 366 18.67 59.49 -30.49
CA ALA A 366 19.52 60.58 -29.98
C ALA A 366 21.00 60.18 -29.94
N LEU A 367 21.33 58.94 -29.55
CA LEU A 367 22.71 58.43 -29.53
C LEU A 367 23.31 58.31 -30.94
N LYS A 368 22.50 57.97 -31.96
CA LYS A 368 22.95 57.97 -33.36
C LYS A 368 23.28 59.38 -33.84
N ILE A 369 22.47 60.37 -33.47
CA ILE A 369 22.70 61.78 -33.83
C ILE A 369 23.99 62.30 -33.16
N LEU A 370 24.21 61.97 -31.89
CA LEU A 370 25.40 62.38 -31.13
C LEU A 370 26.70 61.67 -31.56
N ARG A 371 26.59 60.53 -32.25
CA ARG A 371 27.73 59.80 -32.85
C ARG A 371 27.97 60.16 -34.32
N GLY A 372 27.18 61.08 -34.88
CA GLY A 372 27.42 61.70 -36.18
C GLY A 372 28.69 62.54 -36.20
#